data_AF-A0A7C5R561-F1
#
_entry.id   AF-A0A7C5R561-F1
#
_cell.length_a   1.000
_cell.length_b   1.000
_cell.length_c   1.000
_cell.angle_alpha   90.00
_cell.angle_beta   90.00
_cell.angle_gamma   90.00
#
_symmetry.space_group_name_H-M   'P 1'
#
loop_
_entity.id
_entity.type
_entity.pdbx_description
1 polymer ?
#
loop_
_entity_poly.entity_id
_entity_poly.type
_entity_poly.pdbx_seq_one_letter_code
_entity_poly.pdbx_strand_id
1 'polypeptide(L)'
;MKEKTMSDHWSDYNLNGCIFESDPAPAPMLAAPKINLPQQIDLRKFCSPIEDQKKTSSCVANAVVGALEFHQIKNGLPLTDLSRLFVYYNARAMAGMQNKDSGSQIHHGMAAILAHGACEARMWPFQEAMLTKQPTRACYQNASHYEAVQYARTPRGMPALAALAQGLPVVFGIFCPMDYYKGAHQNGVMPRPDQIQPTQPPSGHAMLIVGYDLTDKTYLIRNSWGTGFADGGYFKMPFETMDRWSPTEAFWTIGAIEKIKGFSMTGPSVAESLQALGAFDIQQAADEFIPDAPISDGNYLDELRADLRSTLSSELETAKRDFRDRLRGKK
;
A
#
# COMPACT_ATOMS: atom_id res chain seq x y z
N MET A 1 -36.27 6.68 20.96
CA MET A 1 -35.30 7.64 21.54
C MET A 1 -33.92 7.02 21.45
N LYS A 2 -33.03 7.71 20.72
CA LYS A 2 -31.56 7.63 20.70
C LYS A 2 -30.90 6.24 20.72
N GLU A 3 -30.39 5.84 19.57
CA GLU A 3 -28.98 5.43 19.52
C GLU A 3 -28.20 6.52 18.78
N LYS A 4 -27.19 7.03 19.48
CA LYS A 4 -26.41 8.21 19.11
C LYS A 4 -25.71 7.98 17.78
N THR A 5 -25.89 8.95 16.89
CA THR A 5 -24.93 9.31 15.83
C THR A 5 -23.50 9.14 16.34
N MET A 6 -22.82 8.08 15.90
CA MET A 6 -21.36 8.11 15.87
C MET A 6 -21.03 9.28 14.95
N SER A 7 -20.32 10.25 15.51
CA SER A 7 -20.19 11.58 14.94
C SER A 7 -19.75 11.56 13.47
N ASP A 8 -20.55 12.18 12.60
CA ASP A 8 -20.34 12.41 11.15
C ASP A 8 -19.16 13.37 10.86
N HIS A 9 -17.99 13.16 11.48
CA HIS A 9 -16.84 14.08 11.39
C HIS A 9 -15.89 13.79 10.23
N TRP A 10 -16.31 12.94 9.29
CA TRP A 10 -15.50 12.58 8.12
C TRP A 10 -15.27 13.78 7.18
N SER A 11 -16.13 14.81 7.21
CA SER A 11 -16.02 16.02 6.38
C SER A 11 -14.73 16.82 6.62
N ASP A 12 -14.10 16.64 7.78
CA ASP A 12 -12.86 17.32 8.15
C ASP A 12 -11.60 16.53 7.73
N TYR A 13 -11.77 15.39 7.08
CA TYR A 13 -10.66 14.50 6.74
C TYR A 13 -9.88 15.06 5.56
N ASN A 14 -8.57 14.86 5.59
CA ASN A 14 -7.68 15.43 4.59
C ASN A 14 -7.64 14.56 3.33
N LEU A 15 -7.99 15.18 2.19
CA LEU A 15 -7.91 14.56 0.87
C LEU A 15 -6.56 14.75 0.18
N ASN A 16 -5.55 15.37 0.79
CA ASN A 16 -4.26 15.70 0.14
C ASN A 16 -3.13 14.70 0.45
N GLY A 17 -3.46 13.46 0.86
CA GLY A 17 -2.47 12.49 1.34
C GLY A 17 -1.73 11.70 0.26
N CYS A 18 -2.28 11.58 -0.94
CA CYS A 18 -1.68 10.90 -2.07
C CYS A 18 -1.09 11.92 -3.04
N ILE A 19 0.24 11.92 -3.11
CA ILE A 19 1.00 12.74 -4.06
C ILE A 19 1.10 11.96 -5.37
N PHE A 20 0.85 12.63 -6.49
CA PHE A 20 1.00 12.06 -7.83
C PHE A 20 2.33 12.50 -8.45
N GLU A 21 2.91 11.60 -9.22
CA GLU A 21 4.12 11.85 -9.99
C GLU A 21 3.75 12.53 -11.31
N SER A 22 4.52 13.54 -11.73
CA SER A 22 4.38 14.10 -13.09
C SER A 22 4.98 13.18 -14.16
N ASP A 23 6.03 12.44 -13.79
CA ASP A 23 6.64 11.38 -14.58
C ASP A 23 6.79 10.14 -13.70
N PRO A 24 6.12 9.02 -14.00
CA PRO A 24 6.08 7.88 -13.09
C PRO A 24 7.43 7.16 -12.97
N ALA A 25 7.94 7.01 -11.75
CA ALA A 25 9.19 6.31 -11.48
C ALA A 25 9.16 4.85 -12.01
N PRO A 26 10.31 4.34 -12.53
CA PRO A 26 10.42 2.96 -12.99
C PRO A 26 10.05 1.96 -11.89
N ALA A 27 9.09 1.07 -12.17
CA ALA A 27 8.63 0.04 -11.25
C ALA A 27 8.26 -1.25 -12.01
N PRO A 28 8.33 -2.42 -11.34
CA PRO A 28 7.79 -3.65 -11.92
C PRO A 28 6.35 -3.43 -12.35
N MET A 29 6.01 -3.91 -13.54
CA MET A 29 4.67 -3.84 -14.12
C MET A 29 4.04 -5.22 -14.07
N LEU A 30 2.79 -5.29 -13.63
CA LEU A 30 2.03 -6.53 -13.65
C LEU A 30 1.63 -6.87 -15.08
N ALA A 31 2.14 -8.01 -15.57
CA ALA A 31 1.61 -8.67 -16.75
C ALA A 31 0.56 -9.70 -16.30
N ALA A 32 -0.71 -9.32 -16.43
CA ALA A 32 -1.83 -10.19 -16.12
C ALA A 32 -2.23 -11.04 -17.35
N PRO A 33 -2.66 -12.31 -17.15
CA PRO A 33 -3.16 -13.14 -18.23
C PRO A 33 -4.52 -12.64 -18.70
N LYS A 34 -4.83 -12.87 -19.99
CA LYS A 34 -6.22 -12.75 -20.46
C LYS A 34 -7.03 -13.89 -19.85
N ILE A 35 -7.97 -13.54 -18.99
CA ILE A 35 -8.87 -14.50 -18.32
C ILE A 35 -10.32 -14.09 -18.55
N ASN A 36 -11.21 -15.08 -18.50
CA ASN A 36 -12.64 -14.82 -18.37
C ASN A 36 -12.89 -14.33 -16.95
N LEU A 37 -13.30 -13.08 -16.81
CA LEU A 37 -13.58 -12.47 -15.51
C LEU A 37 -14.90 -13.01 -14.96
N PRO A 38 -14.96 -13.43 -13.69
CA PRO A 38 -16.23 -13.58 -12.98
C PRO A 38 -17.05 -12.29 -13.06
N GLN A 39 -18.38 -12.38 -13.03
CA GLN A 39 -19.22 -11.19 -13.15
C GLN A 39 -19.09 -10.24 -11.94
N GLN A 40 -18.84 -10.81 -10.76
CA GLN A 40 -18.66 -10.08 -9.51
C GLN A 40 -17.53 -10.71 -8.69
N ILE A 41 -16.79 -9.87 -7.98
CA ILE A 41 -15.80 -10.25 -6.98
C ILE A 41 -16.01 -9.41 -5.74
N ASP A 42 -16.06 -10.05 -4.58
CA ASP A 42 -16.07 -9.41 -3.26
C ASP A 42 -15.03 -10.08 -2.36
N LEU A 43 -13.99 -9.33 -2.02
CA LEU A 43 -12.88 -9.79 -1.18
C LEU A 43 -12.96 -9.27 0.26
N ARG A 44 -14.06 -8.62 0.67
CA ARG A 44 -14.19 -8.01 2.02
C ARG A 44 -13.93 -8.99 3.16
N LYS A 45 -14.24 -10.27 2.98
CA LYS A 45 -13.98 -11.33 3.96
C LYS A 45 -12.50 -11.50 4.34
N PHE A 46 -11.59 -10.96 3.54
CA PHE A 46 -10.16 -10.98 3.80
C PHE A 46 -9.63 -9.62 4.28
N CYS A 47 -10.46 -8.59 4.40
CA CYS A 47 -10.01 -7.29 4.88
C CYS A 47 -9.97 -7.24 6.42
N SER A 48 -8.98 -6.55 6.97
CA SER A 48 -8.94 -6.16 8.39
C SER A 48 -10.09 -5.20 8.75
N PRO A 49 -10.36 -4.90 10.03
CA PRO A 49 -11.29 -3.85 10.42
C PRO A 49 -10.97 -2.51 9.74
N ILE A 50 -11.97 -1.65 9.48
CA ILE A 50 -11.74 -0.37 8.77
C ILE A 50 -10.93 0.57 9.65
N GLU A 51 -9.87 1.12 9.05
CA GLU A 51 -8.99 2.09 9.68
C GLU A 51 -9.56 3.51 9.64
N ASP A 52 -9.04 4.34 10.54
CA ASP A 52 -9.34 5.77 10.61
C ASP A 52 -8.03 6.57 10.56
N GLN A 53 -7.81 7.28 9.45
CA GLN A 53 -6.64 8.14 9.25
C GLN A 53 -6.77 9.51 9.95
N LYS A 54 -7.94 9.83 10.49
CA LYS A 54 -8.28 11.12 11.09
C LYS A 54 -8.01 12.28 10.12
N LYS A 55 -7.48 13.39 10.64
CA LYS A 55 -7.16 14.59 9.85
C LYS A 55 -5.77 14.54 9.20
N THR A 56 -5.08 13.41 9.27
CA THR A 56 -3.73 13.24 8.71
C THR A 56 -3.76 12.97 7.21
N SER A 57 -2.61 13.17 6.56
CA SER A 57 -2.39 12.95 5.14
C SER A 57 -1.84 11.53 4.85
N SER A 58 -2.20 10.55 5.68
CA SER A 58 -1.58 9.20 5.68
C SER A 58 -2.28 8.15 4.81
N CYS A 59 -3.20 8.54 3.93
CA CYS A 59 -4.06 7.60 3.18
C CYS A 59 -3.31 6.51 2.41
N VAL A 60 -2.16 6.83 1.82
CA VAL A 60 -1.29 5.84 1.15
C VAL A 60 -0.89 4.72 2.12
N ALA A 61 -0.40 5.07 3.31
CA ALA A 61 0.01 4.08 4.30
C ALA A 61 -1.19 3.25 4.80
N ASN A 62 -2.37 3.85 4.93
CA ASN A 62 -3.59 3.12 5.30
C ASN A 62 -3.97 2.08 4.23
N ALA A 63 -3.96 2.47 2.95
CA ALA A 63 -4.30 1.57 1.85
C ALA A 63 -3.26 0.43 1.71
N VAL A 64 -1.97 0.76 1.82
CA VAL A 64 -0.87 -0.19 1.69
C VAL A 64 -0.82 -1.17 2.86
N VAL A 65 -0.97 -0.71 4.11
CA VAL A 65 -1.08 -1.59 5.30
C VAL A 65 -2.32 -2.47 5.21
N GLY A 66 -3.47 -1.92 4.82
CA GLY A 66 -4.69 -2.70 4.64
C GLY A 66 -4.54 -3.82 3.60
N ALA A 67 -3.74 -3.61 2.56
CA ALA A 67 -3.41 -4.65 1.58
C ALA A 67 -2.46 -5.73 2.15
N LEU A 68 -1.53 -5.37 3.04
CA LEU A 68 -0.63 -6.32 3.69
C LEU A 68 -1.38 -7.20 4.69
N GLU A 69 -2.20 -6.60 5.56
CA GLU A 69 -3.08 -7.30 6.50
C GLU A 69 -4.09 -8.19 5.79
N PHE A 70 -4.58 -7.75 4.62
CA PHE A 70 -5.44 -8.58 3.78
C PHE A 70 -4.78 -9.92 3.42
N HIS A 71 -3.49 -9.91 3.11
CA HIS A 71 -2.76 -11.14 2.80
C HIS A 71 -2.55 -12.03 4.02
N GLN A 72 -2.45 -11.47 5.24
CA GLN A 72 -2.41 -12.29 6.45
C GLN A 72 -3.70 -13.11 6.58
N ILE A 73 -4.85 -12.44 6.51
CA ILE A 73 -6.17 -13.09 6.65
C ILE A 73 -6.40 -14.07 5.50
N LYS A 74 -6.10 -13.68 4.25
CA LYS A 74 -6.27 -14.55 3.08
C LYS A 74 -5.44 -15.84 3.17
N ASN A 75 -4.25 -15.78 3.76
CA ASN A 75 -3.37 -16.94 3.93
C ASN A 75 -3.64 -17.73 5.23
N GLY A 76 -4.72 -17.40 5.96
CA GLY A 76 -5.08 -18.10 7.20
C GLY A 76 -4.15 -17.79 8.38
N LEU A 77 -3.36 -16.72 8.29
CA LEU A 77 -2.55 -16.24 9.40
C LEU A 77 -3.41 -15.42 10.37
N PRO A 78 -3.07 -15.39 11.67
CA PRO A 78 -3.66 -14.45 12.61
C PRO A 78 -3.45 -13.01 12.13
N LEU A 79 -4.51 -12.20 12.20
CA LEU A 79 -4.39 -10.78 11.92
C LEU A 79 -3.51 -10.12 12.98
N THR A 80 -2.41 -9.52 12.53
CA THR A 80 -1.59 -8.59 13.28
C THR A 80 -1.90 -7.19 12.78
N ASP A 81 -2.36 -6.32 13.68
CA ASP A 81 -2.55 -4.89 13.38
C ASP A 81 -1.19 -4.22 13.18
N LEU A 82 -0.96 -3.62 12.01
CA LEU A 82 0.33 -3.06 11.61
C LEU A 82 0.34 -1.52 11.66
N SER A 83 1.49 -0.96 12.02
CA SER A 83 1.64 0.48 12.18
C SER A 83 1.62 1.22 10.85
N ARG A 84 0.50 1.88 10.59
CA ARG A 84 0.34 2.83 9.49
C ARG A 84 1.30 4.03 9.60
N LEU A 85 1.59 4.51 10.81
CA LEU A 85 2.52 5.64 10.99
C LEU A 85 3.98 5.23 10.75
N PHE A 86 4.35 3.98 11.01
CA PHE A 86 5.69 3.47 10.66
C PHE A 86 5.89 3.50 9.14
N VAL A 87 4.94 2.95 8.39
CA VAL A 87 4.98 2.97 6.92
C VAL A 87 4.93 4.41 6.40
N TYR A 88 4.08 5.26 6.98
CA TYR A 88 3.94 6.65 6.56
C TYR A 88 5.18 7.51 6.83
N TYR A 89 5.88 7.28 7.95
CA TYR A 89 7.15 7.93 8.24
C TYR A 89 8.22 7.55 7.21
N ASN A 90 8.43 6.24 7.01
CA ASN A 90 9.46 5.75 6.09
C ASN A 90 9.17 6.11 4.62
N ALA A 91 7.91 6.09 4.19
CA ALA A 91 7.53 6.52 2.86
C ALA A 91 7.84 8.01 2.61
N ARG A 92 7.67 8.88 3.61
CA ARG A 92 8.06 10.29 3.50
C ARG A 92 9.56 10.50 3.61
N ALA A 93 10.26 9.67 4.38
CA ALA A 93 11.71 9.74 4.55
C ALA A 93 12.45 9.52 3.22
N MET A 94 11.94 8.63 2.35
CA MET A 94 12.47 8.43 0.99
C MET A 94 12.48 9.70 0.12
N ALA A 95 11.58 10.65 0.42
CA ALA A 95 11.50 11.93 -0.27
C ALA A 95 12.01 13.11 0.57
N GLY A 96 12.63 12.87 1.74
CA GLY A 96 13.08 13.91 2.67
C GLY A 96 11.94 14.75 3.28
N MET A 97 10.71 14.20 3.33
CA MET A 97 9.49 14.92 3.77
C MET A 97 8.94 14.44 5.12
N GLN A 98 9.69 13.62 5.87
CA GLN A 98 9.24 13.00 7.12
C GLN A 98 8.89 13.99 8.25
N ASN A 99 9.42 15.21 8.19
CA ASN A 99 9.28 16.24 9.23
C ASN A 99 7.94 17.00 9.19
N LYS A 100 7.04 16.71 8.24
CA LYS A 100 5.72 17.34 8.12
C LYS A 100 4.66 16.38 7.57
N ASP A 101 3.40 16.62 7.87
CA ASP A 101 2.27 15.88 7.29
C ASP A 101 2.00 16.36 5.85
N SER A 102 2.70 15.79 4.87
CA SER A 102 2.69 16.26 3.47
C SER A 102 2.07 15.26 2.48
N GLY A 103 1.56 14.14 2.97
CA GLY A 103 1.26 12.99 2.12
C GLY A 103 2.50 12.23 1.65
N SER A 104 2.28 11.20 0.83
CA SER A 104 3.33 10.41 0.19
C SER A 104 2.89 9.92 -1.19
N GLN A 105 3.83 9.47 -1.99
CA GLN A 105 3.54 8.76 -3.25
C GLN A 105 3.29 7.28 -2.93
N ILE A 106 2.44 6.61 -3.72
CA ILE A 106 2.09 5.19 -3.47
C ILE A 106 3.32 4.29 -3.56
N HIS A 107 4.20 4.52 -4.53
CA HIS A 107 5.40 3.71 -4.70
C HIS A 107 6.37 3.86 -3.50
N HIS A 108 6.44 5.01 -2.83
CA HIS A 108 7.19 5.14 -1.58
C HIS A 108 6.58 4.32 -0.44
N GLY A 109 5.24 4.24 -0.37
CA GLY A 109 4.56 3.35 0.57
C GLY A 109 4.89 1.87 0.30
N MET A 110 4.87 1.46 -0.96
CA MET A 110 5.25 0.09 -1.37
C MET A 110 6.72 -0.21 -1.07
N ALA A 111 7.61 0.73 -1.40
CA ALA A 111 9.04 0.62 -1.15
C ALA A 111 9.35 0.58 0.36
N ALA A 112 8.65 1.35 1.18
CA ALA A 112 8.86 1.36 2.63
C ALA A 112 8.54 0.00 3.27
N ILE A 113 7.44 -0.64 2.87
CA ILE A 113 7.11 -1.99 3.35
C ILE A 113 8.13 -3.02 2.87
N LEU A 114 8.66 -2.87 1.66
CA LEU A 114 9.67 -3.80 1.18
C LEU A 114 11.03 -3.62 1.87
N ALA A 115 11.43 -2.37 2.12
CA ALA A 115 12.73 -2.05 2.72
C ALA A 115 12.78 -2.31 4.22
N HIS A 116 11.63 -2.18 4.91
CA HIS A 116 11.59 -2.22 6.38
C HIS A 116 10.50 -3.12 6.95
N GLY A 117 9.56 -3.61 6.15
CA GLY A 117 8.32 -4.21 6.63
C GLY A 117 7.40 -3.19 7.28
N ALA A 118 6.56 -3.66 8.21
CA ALA A 118 5.75 -2.80 9.07
C ALA A 118 5.72 -3.38 10.49
N CYS A 119 6.06 -2.57 11.49
CA CYS A 119 5.97 -3.04 12.88
C CYS A 119 4.51 -3.17 13.32
N GLU A 120 4.28 -3.91 14.40
CA GLU A 120 2.97 -3.97 15.03
C GLU A 120 2.51 -2.58 15.51
N ALA A 121 1.23 -2.26 15.31
CA ALA A 121 0.63 -0.99 15.69
C ALA A 121 0.81 -0.67 17.18
N ARG A 122 0.84 -1.68 18.07
CA ARG A 122 1.09 -1.48 19.50
C ARG A 122 2.47 -0.87 19.81
N MET A 123 3.46 -1.06 18.95
CA MET A 123 4.81 -0.51 19.12
C MET A 123 4.91 0.92 18.60
N TRP A 124 4.14 1.25 17.56
CA TRP A 124 4.08 2.57 16.96
C TRP A 124 2.63 2.96 16.64
N PRO A 125 1.83 3.32 17.66
CA PRO A 125 0.38 3.49 17.53
C PRO A 125 0.01 4.71 16.69
N PHE A 126 -1.21 4.71 16.15
CA PHE A 126 -1.75 5.83 15.36
C PHE A 126 -2.07 7.05 16.24
N GLN A 127 -1.03 7.80 16.60
CA GLN A 127 -1.08 9.04 17.36
C GLN A 127 -0.47 10.16 16.53
N GLU A 128 -1.23 11.24 16.27
CA GLU A 128 -0.78 12.34 15.41
C GLU A 128 0.55 12.97 15.88
N ALA A 129 0.79 12.99 17.19
CA ALA A 129 2.06 13.45 17.79
C ALA A 129 3.29 12.60 17.43
N MET A 130 3.09 11.41 16.85
CA MET A 130 4.15 10.51 16.39
C MET A 130 4.39 10.61 14.88
N LEU A 131 3.57 11.37 14.15
CA LEU A 131 3.60 11.46 12.70
C LEU A 131 4.98 11.91 12.18
N THR A 132 5.63 12.87 12.83
CA THR A 132 6.94 13.40 12.43
C THR A 132 8.10 12.82 13.24
N LYS A 133 7.82 11.90 14.16
CA LYS A 133 8.85 11.26 14.99
C LYS A 133 9.37 10.02 14.30
N GLN A 134 10.68 9.81 14.39
CA GLN A 134 11.30 8.58 13.90
C GLN A 134 10.88 7.38 14.77
N PRO A 135 10.43 6.26 14.16
CA PRO A 135 10.20 5.03 14.88
C PRO A 135 11.46 4.54 15.61
N THR A 136 11.28 3.86 16.74
CA THR A 136 12.41 3.33 17.51
C THR A 136 13.09 2.17 16.79
N ARG A 137 14.36 1.88 17.16
CA ARG A 137 15.08 0.69 16.66
C ARG A 137 14.29 -0.61 16.87
N ALA A 138 13.59 -0.73 17.99
CA ALA A 138 12.73 -1.90 18.27
C ALA A 138 11.58 -2.03 17.25
N CYS A 139 11.02 -0.91 16.76
CA CYS A 139 10.04 -0.94 15.69
C CYS A 139 10.65 -1.50 14.41
N TYR A 140 11.81 -1.01 13.98
CA TYR A 140 12.47 -1.53 12.78
C TYR A 140 12.83 -3.01 12.89
N GLN A 141 13.28 -3.47 14.06
CA GLN A 141 13.54 -4.89 14.30
C GLN A 141 12.27 -5.74 14.18
N ASN A 142 11.18 -5.32 14.82
CA ASN A 142 9.90 -6.01 14.74
C ASN A 142 9.30 -6.00 13.32
N ALA A 143 9.49 -4.90 12.59
CA ALA A 143 8.93 -4.71 11.25
C ALA A 143 9.45 -5.75 10.24
N SER A 144 10.69 -6.23 10.39
CA SER A 144 11.29 -7.28 9.54
C SER A 144 10.53 -8.62 9.54
N HIS A 145 9.64 -8.84 10.52
CA HIS A 145 8.78 -10.02 10.55
C HIS A 145 7.54 -9.91 9.63
N TYR A 146 7.25 -8.72 9.11
CA TYR A 146 6.04 -8.41 8.36
C TYR A 146 6.37 -7.70 7.04
N GLU A 147 7.25 -8.32 6.25
CA GLU A 147 7.68 -7.80 4.95
C GLU A 147 6.77 -8.27 3.82
N ALA A 148 6.61 -7.41 2.82
CA ALA A 148 6.05 -7.83 1.53
C ALA A 148 7.16 -8.37 0.64
N VAL A 149 6.80 -9.34 -0.20
CA VAL A 149 7.79 -9.99 -1.08
C VAL A 149 7.89 -9.29 -2.43
N GLN A 150 6.79 -8.77 -2.97
CA GLN A 150 6.76 -8.10 -4.28
C GLN A 150 5.71 -6.99 -4.29
N TYR A 151 5.94 -5.98 -5.13
CA TYR A 151 4.93 -5.02 -5.56
C TYR A 151 5.05 -4.79 -7.07
N ALA A 152 3.94 -4.39 -7.70
CA ALA A 152 3.95 -4.03 -9.11
C ALA A 152 2.89 -2.96 -9.42
N ARG A 153 3.22 -2.04 -10.34
CA ARG A 153 2.24 -1.21 -11.04
C ARG A 153 1.24 -2.14 -11.72
N THR A 154 -0.04 -1.92 -11.49
CA THR A 154 -1.13 -2.78 -11.95
C THR A 154 -2.14 -1.93 -12.70
N PRO A 155 -1.92 -1.62 -13.99
CA PRO A 155 -2.71 -0.61 -14.70
C PRO A 155 -4.22 -0.82 -14.59
N ARG A 156 -4.96 0.30 -14.50
CA ARG A 156 -6.44 0.30 -14.52
C ARG A 156 -6.98 -0.49 -15.71
N GLY A 157 -8.12 -1.16 -15.51
CA GLY A 157 -8.78 -1.98 -16.53
C GLY A 157 -8.45 -3.46 -16.36
N MET A 158 -8.15 -4.16 -17.45
CA MET A 158 -7.99 -5.63 -17.43
C MET A 158 -6.93 -6.13 -16.43
N PRO A 159 -5.75 -5.51 -16.26
CA PRO A 159 -4.77 -5.98 -15.27
C PRO A 159 -5.31 -5.91 -13.83
N ALA A 160 -5.91 -4.78 -13.44
CA ALA A 160 -6.53 -4.61 -12.13
C ALA A 160 -7.72 -5.58 -11.91
N LEU A 161 -8.60 -5.74 -12.90
CA LEU A 161 -9.73 -6.69 -12.82
C LEU A 161 -9.24 -8.13 -12.70
N ALA A 162 -8.20 -8.51 -13.44
CA ALA A 162 -7.60 -9.84 -13.33
C ALA A 162 -6.94 -10.07 -11.96
N ALA A 163 -6.25 -9.06 -11.42
CA ALA A 163 -5.68 -9.12 -10.07
C ALA A 163 -6.76 -9.39 -9.03
N LEU A 164 -7.86 -8.62 -9.06
CA LEU A 164 -9.01 -8.80 -8.17
C LEU A 164 -9.66 -10.19 -8.34
N ALA A 165 -9.82 -10.66 -9.58
CA ALA A 165 -10.37 -11.99 -9.87
C ALA A 165 -9.51 -13.14 -9.30
N GLN A 166 -8.20 -12.93 -9.16
CA GLN A 166 -7.27 -13.87 -8.51
C GLN A 166 -7.10 -13.59 -7.00
N GLY A 167 -7.94 -12.71 -6.44
CA GLY A 167 -7.98 -12.35 -5.04
C GLY A 167 -6.82 -11.47 -4.57
N LEU A 168 -6.21 -10.69 -5.46
CA LEU A 168 -5.27 -9.64 -5.08
C LEU A 168 -6.03 -8.31 -4.95
N PRO A 169 -5.98 -7.63 -3.79
CA PRO A 169 -6.52 -6.29 -3.68
C PRO A 169 -5.58 -5.30 -4.38
N VAL A 170 -6.12 -4.18 -4.86
CA VAL A 170 -5.35 -3.19 -5.63
C VAL A 170 -5.38 -1.85 -4.92
N VAL A 171 -4.23 -1.36 -4.47
CA VAL A 171 -4.07 0.01 -3.96
C VAL A 171 -4.13 0.95 -5.15
N PHE A 172 -4.87 2.04 -5.05
CA PHE A 172 -4.96 3.03 -6.13
C PHE A 172 -4.96 4.46 -5.60
N GLY A 173 -4.47 5.38 -6.42
CA GLY A 173 -4.55 6.82 -6.20
C GLY A 173 -5.65 7.44 -7.05
N ILE A 174 -6.40 8.37 -6.49
CA ILE A 174 -7.41 9.17 -7.19
C ILE A 174 -7.24 10.67 -6.89
N PHE A 175 -7.37 11.52 -7.89
CA PHE A 175 -7.34 12.98 -7.75
C PHE A 175 -8.75 13.55 -7.96
N CYS A 176 -9.60 13.49 -6.95
CA CYS A 176 -11.05 13.68 -7.08
C CYS A 176 -11.58 14.75 -6.10
N PRO A 177 -12.57 15.58 -6.50
CA PRO A 177 -13.19 16.55 -5.60
C PRO A 177 -13.94 15.90 -4.43
N MET A 178 -13.96 16.58 -3.27
CA MET A 178 -14.67 16.13 -2.05
C MET A 178 -16.15 15.82 -2.28
N ASP A 179 -16.79 16.48 -3.25
CA ASP A 179 -18.22 16.29 -3.54
C ASP A 179 -18.57 14.86 -3.99
N TYR A 180 -17.64 14.13 -4.61
CA TYR A 180 -17.84 12.72 -4.94
C TYR A 180 -17.89 11.84 -3.67
N TYR A 181 -17.06 12.14 -2.68
CA TYR A 181 -17.05 11.43 -1.40
C TYR A 181 -18.31 11.72 -0.58
N LYS A 182 -18.85 12.95 -0.64
CA LYS A 182 -20.18 13.27 -0.10
C LYS A 182 -21.27 12.40 -0.71
N GLY A 183 -21.28 12.27 -2.04
CA GLY A 183 -22.23 11.39 -2.72
C GLY A 183 -22.07 9.92 -2.33
N ALA A 184 -20.82 9.43 -2.18
CA ALA A 184 -20.55 8.08 -1.70
C ALA A 184 -21.05 7.85 -0.27
N HIS A 185 -20.81 8.79 0.63
CA HIS A 185 -21.28 8.71 2.01
C HIS A 185 -22.81 8.64 2.09
N GLN A 186 -23.49 9.45 1.29
CA GLN A 186 -24.96 9.53 1.30
C GLN A 186 -25.63 8.31 0.66
N ASN A 187 -25.04 7.76 -0.40
CA ASN A 187 -25.72 6.80 -1.27
C ASN A 187 -25.04 5.42 -1.30
N GLY A 188 -23.91 5.24 -0.62
CA GLY A 188 -23.06 4.04 -0.73
C GLY A 188 -22.33 3.90 -2.08
N VAL A 189 -22.56 4.82 -3.02
CA VAL A 189 -21.99 4.82 -4.38
C VAL A 189 -21.54 6.23 -4.74
N MET A 190 -20.32 6.39 -5.25
CA MET A 190 -19.88 7.67 -5.82
C MET A 190 -20.74 8.06 -7.03
N PRO A 191 -21.10 9.35 -7.19
CA PRO A 191 -21.82 9.81 -8.36
C PRO A 191 -20.97 9.61 -9.62
N ARG A 192 -21.65 9.35 -10.75
CA ARG A 192 -21.03 9.40 -12.08
C ARG A 192 -20.69 10.84 -12.44
N PRO A 193 -19.71 11.08 -13.34
CA PRO A 193 -19.29 12.45 -13.67
C PRO A 193 -20.38 13.37 -14.21
N ASP A 194 -21.41 12.82 -14.86
CA ASP A 194 -22.58 13.54 -15.38
C ASP A 194 -23.66 13.83 -14.33
N GLN A 195 -23.58 13.18 -13.16
CA GLN A 195 -24.55 13.32 -12.08
C GLN A 195 -24.17 14.41 -11.07
N ILE A 196 -22.97 14.99 -11.19
CA ILE A 196 -22.48 15.98 -10.25
C ILE A 196 -21.62 17.04 -10.94
N GLN A 197 -21.85 18.30 -10.55
CA GLN A 197 -20.97 19.41 -10.88
C GLN A 197 -20.08 19.68 -9.66
N PRO A 198 -18.75 19.45 -9.73
CA PRO A 198 -17.86 19.72 -8.60
C PRO A 198 -17.85 21.20 -8.23
N THR A 199 -17.90 21.47 -6.93
CA THR A 199 -17.85 22.83 -6.37
C THR A 199 -16.47 23.17 -5.79
N GLN A 200 -15.62 22.15 -5.61
CA GLN A 200 -14.30 22.25 -5.01
C GLN A 200 -13.24 21.68 -5.97
N PRO A 201 -11.98 22.15 -5.88
CA PRO A 201 -10.90 21.56 -6.66
C PRO A 201 -10.68 20.08 -6.28
N PRO A 202 -10.22 19.25 -7.23
CA PRO A 202 -9.80 17.88 -6.94
C PRO A 202 -8.59 17.85 -6.00
N SER A 203 -8.49 16.76 -5.22
CA SER A 203 -7.39 16.52 -4.30
C SER A 203 -7.04 15.02 -4.26
N GLY A 204 -5.81 14.71 -3.86
CA GLY A 204 -5.18 13.41 -4.05
C GLY A 204 -5.35 12.44 -2.88
N HIS A 205 -6.11 11.38 -3.07
CA HIS A 205 -6.37 10.35 -2.06
C HIS A 205 -5.94 8.96 -2.54
N ALA A 206 -5.66 8.05 -1.61
CA ALA A 206 -5.32 6.66 -1.91
C ALA A 206 -6.19 5.71 -1.09
N MET A 207 -6.67 4.66 -1.73
CA MET A 207 -7.62 3.69 -1.15
C MET A 207 -7.32 2.29 -1.69
N LEU A 208 -8.08 1.28 -1.22
CA LEU A 208 -7.92 -0.11 -1.62
C LEU A 208 -9.16 -0.61 -2.39
N ILE A 209 -8.96 -1.17 -3.57
CA ILE A 209 -9.98 -1.89 -4.32
C ILE A 209 -9.99 -3.34 -3.84
N VAL A 210 -11.16 -3.80 -3.40
CA VAL A 210 -11.36 -5.14 -2.82
C VAL A 210 -12.46 -5.92 -3.53
N GLY A 211 -12.85 -5.47 -4.73
CA GLY A 211 -13.85 -6.15 -5.53
C GLY A 211 -14.31 -5.33 -6.73
N TYR A 212 -15.19 -5.93 -7.52
CA TYR A 212 -15.87 -5.28 -8.63
C TYR A 212 -17.20 -5.94 -8.94
N ASP A 213 -18.04 -5.23 -9.67
CA ASP A 213 -19.27 -5.73 -10.28
C ASP A 213 -19.33 -5.26 -11.74
N LEU A 214 -19.29 -6.20 -12.68
CA LEU A 214 -19.34 -5.91 -14.12
C LEU A 214 -20.75 -5.58 -14.63
N THR A 215 -21.79 -5.94 -13.88
CA THR A 215 -23.18 -5.59 -14.16
C THR A 215 -23.42 -4.12 -13.85
N ASP A 216 -23.07 -3.72 -12.62
CA ASP A 216 -23.20 -2.35 -12.15
C ASP A 216 -22.09 -1.43 -12.73
N LYS A 217 -21.02 -2.05 -13.26
CA LYS A 217 -19.78 -1.39 -13.69
C LYS A 217 -19.16 -0.55 -12.58
N THR A 218 -18.96 -1.18 -11.43
CA THR A 218 -18.40 -0.53 -10.24
C THR A 218 -17.23 -1.31 -9.66
N TYR A 219 -16.29 -0.60 -9.05
CA TYR A 219 -15.31 -1.15 -8.11
C TYR A 219 -15.87 -1.08 -6.70
N LEU A 220 -15.55 -2.07 -5.87
CA LEU A 220 -15.81 -2.04 -4.43
C LEU A 220 -14.58 -1.49 -3.72
N ILE A 221 -14.73 -0.34 -3.06
CA ILE A 221 -13.64 0.42 -2.46
C ILE A 221 -13.70 0.32 -0.95
N ARG A 222 -12.55 0.05 -0.34
CA ARG A 222 -12.28 0.16 1.08
C ARG A 222 -11.60 1.51 1.34
N ASN A 223 -12.25 2.37 2.13
CA ASN A 223 -11.69 3.65 2.55
C ASN A 223 -10.99 3.53 3.93
N SER A 224 -10.38 4.62 4.39
CA SER A 224 -9.67 4.74 5.68
C SER A 224 -10.23 5.87 6.56
N TRP A 225 -11.54 6.09 6.49
CA TRP A 225 -12.25 7.18 7.21
C TRP A 225 -13.19 6.65 8.30
N GLY A 226 -12.84 5.51 8.90
CA GLY A 226 -13.65 4.86 9.93
C GLY A 226 -14.93 4.20 9.40
N THR A 227 -15.55 3.40 10.26
CA THR A 227 -16.78 2.65 9.91
C THR A 227 -18.02 3.53 9.76
N GLY A 228 -17.97 4.79 10.24
CA GLY A 228 -19.07 5.74 10.08
C GLY A 228 -19.19 6.34 8.67
N PHE A 229 -18.21 6.12 7.80
CA PHE A 229 -18.25 6.61 6.43
C PHE A 229 -18.96 5.61 5.49
N ALA A 230 -20.02 6.04 4.79
CA ALA A 230 -20.71 5.25 3.77
C ALA A 230 -21.22 3.90 4.33
N ASP A 231 -21.03 2.80 3.60
CA ASP A 231 -21.45 1.46 4.02
C ASP A 231 -20.36 0.81 4.88
N GLY A 232 -20.30 1.20 6.16
CA GLY A 232 -19.36 0.61 7.12
C GLY A 232 -17.88 0.86 6.79
N GLY A 233 -17.56 1.96 6.11
CA GLY A 233 -16.21 2.29 5.60
C GLY A 233 -15.97 1.91 4.14
N TYR A 234 -16.95 1.28 3.48
CA TYR A 234 -16.89 0.87 2.08
C TYR A 234 -17.86 1.66 1.21
N PHE A 235 -17.57 1.75 -0.08
CA PHE A 235 -18.48 2.30 -1.07
C PHE A 235 -18.20 1.72 -2.46
N LYS A 236 -19.17 1.85 -3.38
CA LYS A 236 -18.99 1.50 -4.79
C LYS A 236 -18.53 2.73 -5.58
N MET A 237 -17.57 2.54 -6.48
CA MET A 237 -17.12 3.59 -7.42
C MET A 237 -17.42 3.17 -8.85
N PRO A 238 -18.23 3.91 -9.61
CA PRO A 238 -18.43 3.64 -11.04
C PRO A 238 -17.10 3.62 -11.80
N PHE A 239 -16.98 2.73 -12.79
CA PHE A 239 -15.80 2.68 -13.66
C PHE A 239 -15.56 4.03 -14.33
N GLU A 240 -16.59 4.70 -14.83
CA GLU A 240 -16.49 6.04 -15.43
C GLU A 240 -15.96 7.09 -14.45
N THR A 241 -16.32 7.02 -13.16
CA THR A 241 -15.80 7.92 -12.12
C THR A 241 -14.32 7.64 -11.87
N MET A 242 -13.94 6.36 -11.80
CA MET A 242 -12.53 5.95 -11.70
C MET A 242 -11.73 6.46 -12.92
N ASP A 243 -12.26 6.26 -14.12
CA ASP A 243 -11.65 6.65 -15.39
C ASP A 243 -11.43 8.17 -15.50
N ARG A 244 -12.35 8.96 -14.91
CA ARG A 244 -12.28 10.42 -14.94
C ARG A 244 -11.19 11.00 -14.03
N TRP A 245 -10.94 10.38 -12.88
CA TRP A 245 -10.20 10.98 -11.78
C TRP A 245 -8.95 10.19 -11.33
N SER A 246 -8.76 8.98 -11.82
CA SER A 246 -7.61 8.14 -11.47
C SER A 246 -6.75 7.85 -12.70
N PRO A 247 -5.46 8.28 -12.69
CA PRO A 247 -4.53 7.92 -13.73
C PRO A 247 -4.36 6.41 -13.85
N THR A 248 -4.12 5.91 -15.06
CA THR A 248 -4.08 4.47 -15.35
C THR A 248 -2.96 3.76 -14.58
N GLU A 249 -1.86 4.47 -14.34
CA GLU A 249 -0.64 4.04 -13.69
C GLU A 249 -0.63 4.24 -12.16
N ALA A 250 -1.69 4.83 -11.60
CA ALA A 250 -1.82 5.09 -10.17
C ALA A 250 -2.28 3.86 -9.37
N PHE A 251 -2.23 2.66 -9.96
CA PHE A 251 -2.73 1.41 -9.40
C PHE A 251 -1.57 0.46 -9.13
N TRP A 252 -1.62 -0.23 -7.99
CA TRP A 252 -0.52 -1.02 -7.47
C TRP A 252 -1.03 -2.25 -6.74
N THR A 253 -0.34 -3.37 -6.95
CA THR A 253 -0.57 -4.61 -6.21
C THR A 253 0.64 -4.89 -5.34
N ILE A 254 0.41 -5.43 -4.15
CA ILE A 254 1.43 -5.95 -3.24
C ILE A 254 1.11 -7.41 -2.93
N GLY A 255 2.14 -8.24 -2.76
CA GLY A 255 1.99 -9.66 -2.37
C GLY A 255 2.94 -10.58 -3.14
N ALA A 256 2.71 -11.89 -3.04
CA ALA A 256 3.49 -12.88 -3.80
C ALA A 256 2.96 -13.04 -5.24
N ILE A 257 3.08 -11.97 -6.04
CA ILE A 257 2.47 -11.81 -7.37
C ILE A 257 2.84 -12.96 -8.31
N GLU A 258 4.12 -13.29 -8.44
CA GLU A 258 4.58 -14.32 -9.38
C GLU A 258 4.24 -15.75 -8.95
N LYS A 259 3.78 -15.96 -7.71
CA LYS A 259 3.23 -17.26 -7.28
C LYS A 259 1.83 -17.50 -7.83
N ILE A 260 1.16 -16.46 -8.34
CA ILE A 260 -0.19 -16.58 -8.89
C ILE A 260 -0.09 -17.03 -10.34
N LYS A 261 -0.77 -18.13 -10.65
CA LYS A 261 -0.70 -18.76 -11.97
C LYS A 261 -1.06 -17.77 -13.08
N GLY A 262 -0.14 -17.59 -14.01
CA GLY A 262 -0.31 -16.76 -15.21
C GLY A 262 0.04 -15.29 -15.01
N PHE A 263 0.40 -14.87 -13.79
CA PHE A 263 0.91 -13.52 -13.52
C PHE A 263 2.41 -13.53 -13.68
N SER A 264 2.96 -12.48 -14.26
CA SER A 264 4.40 -12.22 -14.28
C SER A 264 4.67 -10.73 -14.07
N MET A 265 5.91 -10.40 -13.73
CA MET A 265 6.38 -9.02 -13.66
C MET A 265 7.26 -8.70 -14.86
N THR A 266 7.11 -7.49 -15.40
CA THR A 266 7.95 -6.93 -16.47
C THR A 266 8.50 -5.58 -16.06
N GLY A 267 9.47 -5.04 -16.81
CA GLY A 267 10.16 -3.80 -16.45
C GLY A 267 11.29 -4.03 -15.44
N PRO A 268 11.72 -2.99 -14.70
CA PRO A 268 12.78 -3.13 -13.72
C PRO A 268 12.37 -4.11 -12.61
N SER A 269 13.36 -4.81 -12.07
CA SER A 269 13.19 -5.60 -10.87
C SER A 269 12.87 -4.70 -9.67
N VAL A 270 12.26 -5.31 -8.67
CA VAL A 270 11.97 -4.68 -7.39
C VAL A 270 13.23 -4.04 -6.76
N ALA A 271 14.39 -4.72 -6.86
CA ALA A 271 15.65 -4.21 -6.34
C ALA A 271 16.15 -2.96 -7.09
N GLU A 272 16.07 -2.96 -8.43
CA GLU A 272 16.45 -1.79 -9.25
C GLU A 272 15.57 -0.58 -8.93
N SER A 273 14.26 -0.80 -8.71
CA SER A 273 13.34 0.26 -8.31
C SER A 273 13.64 0.82 -6.93
N LEU A 274 13.97 -0.01 -5.95
CA LEU A 274 14.40 0.47 -4.63
C LEU A 274 15.71 1.27 -4.71
N GLN A 275 16.66 0.83 -5.53
CA GLN A 275 17.92 1.55 -5.73
C GLN A 275 17.69 2.94 -6.34
N ALA A 276 16.78 3.04 -7.33
CA ALA A 276 16.41 4.31 -7.94
C ALA A 276 15.78 5.31 -6.94
N LEU A 277 15.13 4.80 -5.89
CA LEU A 277 14.52 5.61 -4.82
C LEU A 277 15.50 5.97 -3.69
N GLY A 278 16.79 5.62 -3.82
CA GLY A 278 17.76 5.81 -2.75
C GLY A 278 17.50 4.93 -1.51
N ALA A 279 16.61 3.94 -1.60
CA ALA A 279 16.23 3.11 -0.46
C ALA A 279 17.33 2.15 0.01
N PHE A 280 18.36 1.92 -0.81
CA PHE A 280 19.58 1.20 -0.40
C PHE A 280 20.65 2.08 0.24
N ASP A 281 20.50 3.41 0.19
CA ASP A 281 21.39 4.38 0.85
C ASP A 281 20.86 4.83 2.23
N ILE A 282 19.83 4.14 2.74
CA ILE A 282 19.29 4.36 4.11
C ILE A 282 20.32 3.98 5.19
N GLN A 283 21.42 3.31 4.81
CA GLN A 283 22.60 3.09 5.65
C GLN A 283 23.23 4.42 6.12
N GLN A 284 23.23 5.48 5.30
CA GLN A 284 23.88 6.76 5.62
C GLN A 284 23.07 7.58 6.64
N ALA A 285 21.73 7.52 6.58
CA ALA A 285 20.85 8.22 7.52
C ALA A 285 20.84 7.62 8.93
N ALA A 286 21.16 6.32 9.06
CA ALA A 286 21.31 5.67 10.36
C ALA A 286 22.65 6.02 11.04
N ASP A 287 23.71 6.24 10.25
CA ASP A 287 25.05 6.53 10.76
C ASP A 287 25.30 8.05 11.00
N GLU A 288 24.64 8.97 10.29
CA GLU A 288 24.85 10.43 10.43
C GLU A 288 24.15 11.09 11.64
N PHE A 289 23.17 10.45 12.28
CA PHE A 289 22.30 11.11 13.28
C PHE A 289 22.38 10.56 14.71
N ILE A 290 23.47 9.85 15.05
CA ILE A 290 23.72 9.37 16.42
C ILE A 290 24.80 10.21 17.10
N PRO A 291 24.48 11.35 17.74
CA PRO A 291 25.37 11.89 18.75
C PRO A 291 25.26 10.98 19.98
N ASP A 292 26.39 10.39 20.38
CA ASP A 292 26.62 9.68 21.65
C ASP A 292 26.27 8.19 21.75
N ALA A 293 26.66 7.36 20.76
CA ALA A 293 26.89 5.93 21.03
C ALA A 293 28.37 5.69 21.42
N PRO A 294 28.66 4.97 22.52
CA PRO A 294 30.03 4.69 22.92
C PRO A 294 30.70 3.80 21.87
N ILE A 295 31.90 4.21 21.45
CA ILE A 295 32.77 3.51 20.50
C ILE A 295 32.94 2.05 20.97
N SER A 296 32.29 1.11 20.29
CA SER A 296 32.58 -0.32 20.43
C SER A 296 32.51 -1.00 19.05
N ASP A 297 33.71 -1.42 18.63
CA ASP A 297 34.13 -2.31 17.55
C ASP A 297 33.31 -2.37 16.25
N GLY A 298 33.82 -1.66 15.24
CA GLY A 298 33.37 -1.72 13.84
C GLY A 298 33.39 -3.12 13.20
N ASN A 299 34.06 -4.11 13.82
CA ASN A 299 34.07 -5.49 13.32
C ASN A 299 32.72 -6.21 13.47
N TYR A 300 31.93 -5.92 14.51
CA TYR A 300 30.67 -6.66 14.74
C TYR A 300 29.58 -6.30 13.72
N LEU A 301 29.50 -5.02 13.33
CA LEU A 301 28.56 -4.58 12.31
C LEU A 301 28.99 -4.99 10.90
N ASP A 302 30.29 -5.04 10.62
CA ASP A 302 30.81 -5.54 9.35
C ASP A 302 30.65 -7.05 9.20
N GLU A 303 30.79 -7.82 10.29
CA GLU A 303 30.47 -9.25 10.33
C GLU A 303 28.97 -9.49 10.12
N LEU A 304 28.08 -8.73 10.78
CA LEU A 304 26.63 -8.85 10.58
C LEU A 304 26.19 -8.43 9.17
N ARG A 305 26.85 -7.42 8.58
CA ARG A 305 26.64 -6.96 7.19
C ARG A 305 27.10 -7.99 6.17
N ALA A 306 28.26 -8.62 6.40
CA ALA A 306 28.78 -9.70 5.57
C ALA A 306 27.87 -10.94 5.68
N ASP A 307 27.36 -11.23 6.87
CA ASP A 307 26.49 -12.38 7.11
C ASP A 307 25.11 -12.19 6.47
N LEU A 308 24.47 -11.01 6.60
CA LEU A 308 23.21 -10.68 5.94
C LEU A 308 23.33 -10.62 4.41
N ARG A 309 24.40 -10.01 3.87
CA ARG A 309 24.64 -9.98 2.41
C ARG A 309 24.97 -11.36 1.87
N SER A 310 25.78 -12.14 2.59
CA SER A 310 26.09 -13.51 2.18
C SER A 310 24.85 -14.39 2.29
N THR A 311 24.01 -14.21 3.31
CA THR A 311 22.76 -14.96 3.49
C THR A 311 21.73 -14.61 2.42
N LEU A 312 21.46 -13.33 2.15
CA LEU A 312 20.54 -12.95 1.07
C LEU A 312 21.06 -13.40 -0.31
N SER A 313 22.36 -13.22 -0.58
CA SER A 313 22.94 -13.63 -1.86
C SER A 313 23.01 -15.15 -1.99
N SER A 314 23.32 -15.86 -0.91
CA SER A 314 23.32 -17.32 -0.82
C SER A 314 21.92 -17.88 -0.96
N GLU A 315 20.91 -17.32 -0.30
CA GLU A 315 19.52 -17.76 -0.37
C GLU A 315 18.92 -17.49 -1.74
N LEU A 316 19.26 -16.35 -2.35
CA LEU A 316 18.78 -15.98 -3.68
C LEU A 316 19.48 -16.79 -4.79
N GLU A 317 20.77 -17.10 -4.64
CA GLU A 317 21.48 -18.03 -5.53
C GLU A 317 21.12 -19.50 -5.28
N THR A 318 20.86 -19.90 -4.03
CA THR A 318 20.34 -21.23 -3.68
C THR A 318 18.94 -21.40 -4.24
N ALA A 319 18.05 -20.42 -4.10
CA ALA A 319 16.71 -20.44 -4.70
C ALA A 319 16.78 -20.49 -6.23
N LYS A 320 17.70 -19.76 -6.88
CA LYS A 320 17.94 -19.86 -8.33
C LYS A 320 18.52 -21.21 -8.77
N ARG A 321 19.38 -21.81 -7.94
CA ARG A 321 20.04 -23.10 -8.23
C ARG A 321 19.11 -24.28 -8.03
N ASP A 322 18.36 -24.32 -6.92
CA ASP A 322 17.27 -25.29 -6.68
C ASP A 322 16.22 -25.22 -7.80
N PHE A 323 15.93 -24.03 -8.30
CA PHE A 323 15.04 -23.81 -9.44
C PHE A 323 15.61 -24.35 -10.77
N ARG A 324 16.90 -24.16 -11.05
CA ARG A 324 17.57 -24.71 -12.24
C ARG A 324 17.73 -26.23 -12.20
N ASP A 325 17.99 -26.80 -11.03
CA ASP A 325 18.16 -28.25 -10.86
C ASP A 325 16.81 -28.99 -10.96
N ARG A 326 15.71 -28.39 -10.45
CA ARG A 326 14.33 -28.88 -10.66
C ARG A 326 13.87 -28.82 -12.11
N LEU A 327 14.43 -27.93 -12.93
CA LEU A 327 14.17 -27.85 -14.37
C LEU A 327 14.98 -28.86 -15.19
N ARG A 328 16.11 -29.34 -14.68
CA ARG A 328 17.00 -30.31 -15.36
C ARG A 328 16.72 -31.78 -14.98
N GLY A 329 16.02 -32.03 -13.88
CA GLY A 329 15.66 -33.36 -13.40
C GLY A 329 14.21 -33.77 -13.69
N LYS A 330 13.85 -33.99 -14.96
CA LYS A 330 12.73 -34.87 -15.37
C LYS A 330 13.07 -35.60 -16.67
N LYS A 331 13.61 -36.81 -16.52
CA LYS A 331 13.15 -37.98 -17.27
C LYS A 331 12.50 -38.91 -16.27
#